data_AF-A0A072UTJ3-F1
#
_entry.id   AF-A0A072UTJ3-F1
#
_cell.length_a   1.000
_cell.length_b   1.000
_cell.length_c   1.000
_cell.angle_alpha   90.00
_cell.angle_beta   90.00
_cell.angle_gamma   90.00
#
_symmetry.space_group_name_H-M   'P 1'
#
loop_
_entity.id
_entity.type
_entity.pdbx_description
1 polymer ?
#
loop_
_entity_poly.entity_id
_entity_poly.type
_entity_poly.pdbx_seq_one_letter_code
_entity_poly.pdbx_strand_id
1 'polypeptide(L)' 'MYIRDEHGTFVLAKIDWVSPICEVHIGEALGLISSLEWVHELNMGPIDLEMDAREWWWIVFFILST' A
#
# COMPACT_ATOMS: atom_id res chain seq x y z
N MET A 1 2.45 6.58 3.36
CA MET A 1 1.98 5.33 3.97
C MET A 1 2.37 5.31 5.44
N TYR A 2 1.57 4.71 6.30
CA TYR A 2 1.89 4.62 7.72
C TYR A 2 1.50 3.26 8.28
N ILE A 3 2.13 2.89 9.39
CA ILE A 3 1.89 1.68 10.15
C ILE A 3 1.30 2.08 11.50
N ARG A 4 0.27 1.35 11.91
CA ARG A 4 -0.32 1.44 13.24
C ARG A 4 -0.13 0.10 13.95
N ASP A 5 -0.09 0.15 15.27
CA ASP A 5 -0.16 -1.06 16.09
C ASP A 5 -1.59 -1.61 16.16
N GLU A 6 -1.75 -2.72 16.88
CA GLU A 6 -3.05 -3.37 17.11
C GLU A 6 -4.09 -2.50 17.83
N HIS A 7 -3.65 -1.43 18.51
CA HIS A 7 -4.52 -0.45 19.16
C HIS A 7 -4.86 0.75 18.26
N GLY A 8 -4.37 0.75 17.01
CA GLY A 8 -4.52 1.86 16.08
C GLY A 8 -3.58 3.03 16.36
N THR A 9 -2.56 2.86 17.20
CA THR A 9 -1.58 3.90 17.52
C THR A 9 -0.57 4.02 16.39
N PHE A 10 -0.26 5.25 15.98
CA PHE A 10 0.78 5.50 14.99
C PHE A 10 2.14 4.97 15.46
N VAL A 11 2.80 4.18 14.61
CA VAL A 11 4.15 3.64 14.86
C VAL A 11 5.17 4.31 13.96
N LEU A 12 4.94 4.26 12.64
CA LEU A 12 5.93 4.68 11.65
C LEU A 12 5.25 5.15 10.37
N ALA A 13 5.88 6.06 9.63
CA ALA A 13 5.47 6.44 8.28
C ALA A 13 6.64 6.40 7.31
N LYS A 14 6.32 6.05 6.06
CA LYS A 14 7.20 6.17 4.90
C LYS A 14 6.50 7.02 3.85
N ILE A 15 7.28 7.91 3.24
CA ILE A 15 6.86 8.73 2.12
C ILE A 15 7.73 8.36 0.93
N ASP A 16 7.08 7.91 -0.14
CA ASP A 16 7.73 7.57 -1.39
C ASP A 16 7.32 8.59 -2.44
N TRP A 17 8.30 9.13 -3.14
CA TRP A 17 8.09 10.10 -4.21
C TRP A 17 8.02 9.35 -5.54
N VAL A 18 6.84 9.37 -6.17
CA VAL A 18 6.68 8.82 -7.52
C VAL A 18 7.03 9.91 -8.53
N SER A 19 8.03 9.64 -9.36
CA SER A 19 8.44 10.52 -10.47
C SER A 19 8.78 9.67 -11.69
N PRO A 20 8.33 10.03 -12.91
CA PRO A 20 7.52 11.21 -13.27
C PRO A 20 6.07 11.14 -12.76
N ILE A 21 5.29 12.21 -12.96
CA ILE A 21 3.85 12.23 -12.65
C ILE A 21 3.14 11.15 -13.49
N CYS A 22 2.50 10.20 -12.83
CA CYS A 22 1.75 9.11 -13.47
C CYS A 22 0.23 9.33 -13.36
N GLU A 23 -0.54 8.56 -14.13
CA GLU A 23 -2.00 8.47 -13.93
C GLU A 23 -2.31 7.94 -12.53
N VAL A 24 -3.45 8.36 -11.97
CA VAL A 24 -3.82 8.09 -10.57
C VAL A 24 -3.78 6.60 -10.25
N HIS A 25 -4.33 5.75 -11.12
CA HIS A 25 -4.34 4.29 -10.92
C HIS A 25 -2.95 3.66 -10.97
N ILE A 26 -2.03 4.22 -11.77
CA ILE A 26 -0.62 3.79 -11.80
C ILE A 26 0.06 4.19 -10.48
N GLY A 27 -0.16 5.42 -10.03
CA GLY A 27 0.36 5.91 -8.76
C GLY A 27 -0.15 5.11 -7.55
N GLU A 28 -1.43 4.75 -7.54
CA GLU A 28 -2.04 3.89 -6.51
C GLU A 28 -1.43 2.48 -6.53
N ALA A 29 -1.26 1.86 -7.71
CA ALA A 29 -0.64 0.55 -7.84
C ALA A 29 0.84 0.56 -7.40
N LEU A 30 1.61 1.58 -7.79
CA LEU A 30 2.98 1.76 -7.32
C LEU A 30 3.05 1.98 -5.81
N GLY A 31 2.12 2.75 -5.25
CA GLY A 31 1.97 2.94 -3.81
C GLY A 31 1.71 1.63 -3.07
N LEU A 32 0.82 0.78 -3.61
CA LEU A 32 0.57 -0.56 -3.05
C LEU A 32 1.81 -1.44 -3.09
N ILE A 33 2.48 -1.53 -4.25
CA ILE A 33 3.68 -2.36 -4.40
C ILE A 33 4.76 -1.91 -3.40
N SER A 34 5.01 -0.61 -3.32
CA SER A 34 5.96 -0.06 -2.35
C SER A 34 5.57 -0.34 -0.90
N SER A 35 4.26 -0.45 -0.62
CA SER A 35 3.74 -0.83 0.70
C SER A 35 4.11 -2.26 1.05
N LEU A 36 3.87 -3.18 0.12
CA LEU A 36 4.15 -4.60 0.30
C LEU A 36 5.65 -4.85 0.43
N GLU A 37 6.47 -4.18 -0.38
CA GLU A 37 7.92 -4.22 -0.27
C GLU A 37 8.38 -3.74 1.11
N TRP A 38 7.82 -2.64 1.60
CA TRP A 38 8.21 -2.11 2.92
C TRP A 38 7.79 -3.03 4.08
N VAL A 39 6.61 -3.63 3.99
CA VAL A 39 6.16 -4.67 4.93
C VAL A 39 7.12 -5.86 4.94
N HIS A 40 7.57 -6.29 3.74
CA HIS A 40 8.55 -7.36 3.59
C HIS A 40 9.92 -6.98 4.18
N GLU A 41 10.43 -5.78 3.89
CA GLU A 41 11.70 -5.26 4.42
C GLU A 41 11.70 -5.20 5.96
N LEU A 42 10.56 -4.84 6.56
CA LEU A 42 10.39 -4.80 8.01
C LEU A 42 10.13 -6.19 8.61
N ASN A 43 10.08 -7.25 7.79
CA ASN A 43 9.83 -8.63 8.17
C ASN A 43 8.61 -8.77 9.10
N MET A 44 7.56 -8.03 8.79
CA MET A 44 6.35 -8.06 9.60
C MET A 44 5.54 -9.31 9.31
N GLY A 45 4.78 -9.76 10.32
CA GLY A 45 3.82 -10.85 10.18
C GLY A 45 2.60 -10.44 9.34
N PRO A 46 1.48 -11.17 9.47
CA PRO A 46 0.21 -10.77 8.87
C PRO A 46 -0.18 -9.36 9.30
N ILE A 47 -0.52 -8.49 8.34
CA ILE A 47 -0.92 -7.10 8.58
C ILE A 47 -2.15 -6.80 7.72
N ASP A 48 -3.07 -6.01 8.27
CA ASP A 48 -4.17 -5.44 7.51
C ASP A 48 -3.72 -4.18 6.78
N LEU A 49 -3.89 -4.17 5.45
CA LEU A 49 -3.62 -3.00 4.62
C LEU A 49 -4.91 -2.21 4.41
N GLU A 50 -4.97 -1.04 5.04
CA GLU A 50 -6.01 -0.04 4.79
C GLU A 50 -5.43 1.04 3.87
N MET A 51 -6.10 1.32 2.76
CA MET A 51 -5.69 2.41 1.89
C MET A 51 -6.92 3.04 1.22
N ASP A 52 -6.90 4.39 1.22
CA ASP A 52 -7.95 5.22 0.65
C ASP A 52 -7.70 5.38 -0.84
N ALA A 53 -8.37 4.55 -1.64
CA ALA A 53 -8.22 4.64 -3.06
C ALA A 53 -9.50 4.29 -3.80
N ARG A 54 -9.73 5.04 -4.87
CA ARG A 54 -11.09 5.25 -5.42
C ARG A 54 -11.51 4.17 -6.41
N GLU A 55 -10.56 3.54 -7.10
CA GLU A 55 -10.80 2.69 -8.28
C GLU A 55 -10.40 1.21 -8.07
N TRP A 56 -10.53 0.69 -6.84
CA TRP A 56 -9.88 -0.56 -6.38
C TRP A 56 -10.49 -1.87 -6.83
N TRP A 57 -11.76 -1.87 -7.25
CA TRP A 57 -12.45 -3.10 -7.59
C TRP A 57 -11.76 -3.89 -8.70
N TRP A 58 -11.14 -3.22 -9.66
CA TRP A 58 -10.47 -3.88 -10.78
C TRP A 58 -9.12 -4.49 -10.40
N ILE A 59 -8.34 -3.85 -9.53
CA ILE A 59 -7.03 -4.35 -9.09
C ILE A 59 -7.19 -5.55 -8.15
N VAL A 60 -8.12 -5.47 -7.18
CA VAL A 60 -8.43 -6.60 -6.29
C VAL A 60 -8.95 -7.79 -7.10
N PHE A 61 -9.80 -7.55 -8.10
CA PHE A 61 -10.27 -8.61 -9.00
C PHE A 61 -9.12 -9.24 -9.78
N PHE A 62 -8.19 -8.44 -10.31
CA PHE A 62 -7.03 -8.93 -11.06
C PHE A 62 -6.12 -9.81 -10.19
N ILE A 63 -5.77 -9.36 -8.97
CA ILE A 63 -4.91 -10.11 -8.04
C ILE A 63 -5.59 -11.40 -7.55
N LEU A 64 -6.89 -11.39 -7.26
CA LEU A 64 -7.62 -12.59 -6.81
C LEU A 64 -7.99 -13.56 -7.94
N SER A 65 -7.83 -13.16 -9.20
CA SER A 65 -8.14 -13.98 -10.38
C SER A 65 -6.92 -14.70 -10.99
N THR A 66 -5.73 -14.53 -10.41
CA THR A 66 -4.47 -15.15 -10.84
C THR A 66 -3.98 -16.14 -9.80
#